data_AF-A0A059E242-F1
#
_entry.id   AF-A0A059E242-F1
#
_cell.length_a   1.000
_cell.length_b   1.000
_cell.length_c   1.000
_cell.angle_alpha   90.00
_cell.angle_beta   90.00
_cell.angle_gamma   90.00
#
_symmetry.space_group_name_H-M   'P 1'
#
loop_
_entity.id
_entity.type
_entity.pdbx_description
1 polymer ?
#
loop_
_entity_poly.entity_id
_entity_poly.type
_entity_poly.pdbx_seq_one_letter_code
_entity_poly.pdbx_strand_id
1 'polypeptide(L)'
;MNAQANILERGLEQAALAVLGASALGNLHLEPSHIGRGLAQRISGRLRQVESLVRRILFLMALRLNYVPAPKTDAAPRPAAAPALPDGVELAEFPRVAVRRLSLLPPKRAFGTDAQFPDTLQARLRPGGPVSPARLVQRIAALRRVFKDPDGHVKRLARHLYRLKSAGEPRPMIGPADSAYRLSPELGALATLLPSQIHAALDGWDSSP
;
A
#
# COMPACT_ATOMS: atom_id res chain seq x y z
N MET A 1 25.37 1.30 -9.96
CA MET A 1 23.97 1.38 -9.48
C MET A 1 23.31 2.61 -10.09
N ASN A 2 22.10 2.48 -10.63
CA ASN A 2 21.40 3.55 -11.35
C ASN A 2 20.97 4.66 -10.36
N ALA A 3 21.33 5.93 -10.58
CA ALA A 3 21.09 7.04 -9.64
C ALA A 3 19.61 7.16 -9.22
N GLN A 4 18.71 6.86 -10.16
CA GLN A 4 17.28 6.85 -9.92
C GLN A 4 16.81 5.75 -8.96
N ALA A 5 17.44 4.57 -8.98
CA ALA A 5 17.12 3.49 -8.04
C ALA A 5 17.50 3.90 -6.60
N ASN A 6 18.66 4.55 -6.46
CA ASN A 6 19.14 5.09 -5.20
C ASN A 6 18.17 6.15 -4.62
N ILE A 7 17.55 6.99 -5.46
CA ILE A 7 16.53 7.96 -5.03
C ILE A 7 15.26 7.27 -4.51
N LEU A 8 14.81 6.19 -5.17
CA LEU A 8 13.61 5.46 -4.75
C LEU A 8 13.82 4.70 -3.45
N GLU A 9 14.98 4.09 -3.26
CA GLU A 9 15.39 3.43 -2.01
C GLU A 9 15.44 4.44 -0.85
N ARG A 10 16.14 5.56 -1.02
CA ARG A 10 16.13 6.67 -0.04
C ARG A 10 14.73 7.19 0.24
N GLY A 11 13.87 7.25 -0.78
CA GLY A 11 12.47 7.61 -0.63
C GLY A 11 11.69 6.65 0.29
N LEU A 12 11.96 5.34 0.21
CA LEU A 12 11.37 4.34 1.10
C LEU A 12 11.91 4.45 2.53
N GLU A 13 13.20 4.72 2.70
CA GLU A 13 13.81 4.96 4.02
C GLU A 13 13.19 6.17 4.72
N GLN A 14 13.08 7.30 3.99
CA GLN A 14 12.44 8.52 4.51
C GLN A 14 10.95 8.29 4.81
N ALA A 15 10.25 7.49 3.99
CA ALA A 15 8.87 7.10 4.27
C ALA A 15 8.77 6.26 5.55
N ALA A 16 9.72 5.35 5.81
CA ALA A 16 9.77 4.56 7.04
C ALA A 16 9.97 5.46 8.29
N LEU A 17 10.85 6.47 8.20
CA LEU A 17 11.01 7.48 9.25
C LEU A 17 9.73 8.29 9.47
N ALA A 18 9.02 8.67 8.40
CA ALA A 18 7.74 9.38 8.52
C ALA A 18 6.65 8.53 9.20
N VAL A 19 6.63 7.20 8.96
CA VAL A 19 5.74 6.28 9.67
C VAL A 19 6.11 6.18 11.16
N LEU A 20 7.40 6.14 11.49
CA LEU A 20 7.85 6.16 12.87
C LEU A 20 7.41 7.45 13.58
N GLY A 21 7.61 8.61 12.94
CA GLY A 21 7.13 9.90 13.46
C GLY A 21 5.62 9.95 13.65
N ALA A 22 4.83 9.39 12.72
CA ALA A 22 3.38 9.29 12.86
C ALA A 22 2.96 8.38 14.03
N SER A 23 3.70 7.30 14.28
CA SER A 23 3.50 6.42 15.44
C SER A 23 3.85 7.11 16.76
N ALA A 24 4.94 7.89 16.77
CA ALA A 24 5.42 8.62 17.95
C ALA A 24 4.44 9.72 18.38
N LEU A 25 3.81 10.43 17.43
CA LEU A 25 2.80 11.45 17.74
C LEU A 25 1.68 10.98 18.67
N GLY A 26 1.28 9.71 18.55
CA GLY A 26 0.20 9.13 19.34
C GLY A 26 0.67 8.23 20.47
N ASN A 27 1.98 8.17 20.74
CA ASN A 27 2.60 7.17 21.62
C ASN A 27 2.07 5.75 21.34
N LEU A 28 1.83 5.42 20.06
CA LEU A 28 1.16 4.18 19.69
C LEU A 28 1.99 2.92 20.00
N HIS A 29 3.28 3.11 20.30
CA HIS A 29 4.18 2.07 20.77
C HIS A 29 3.89 1.61 22.20
N LEU A 30 3.16 2.42 22.99
CA LEU A 30 2.69 2.07 24.34
C LEU A 30 1.33 1.34 24.31
N GLU A 31 0.82 1.03 23.11
CA GLU A 31 -0.46 0.34 22.89
C GLU A 31 -1.64 0.93 23.69
N PRO A 32 -1.90 2.25 23.57
CA PRO A 32 -3.00 2.87 24.30
C PRO A 32 -4.35 2.28 23.87
N SER A 33 -5.26 2.06 24.83
CA SER A 33 -6.61 1.57 24.54
C SER A 33 -7.44 2.61 23.75
N HIS A 34 -7.22 3.90 24.04
CA HIS A 34 -7.94 5.02 23.44
C HIS A 34 -7.03 6.21 23.17
N ILE A 35 -7.33 6.96 22.11
CA ILE A 35 -6.69 8.24 21.76
C ILE A 35 -7.75 9.29 21.40
N GLY A 36 -7.42 10.57 21.51
CA GLY A 36 -8.32 11.65 21.09
C GLY A 36 -8.60 11.61 19.57
N ARG A 37 -9.85 11.88 19.15
CA ARG A 37 -10.26 11.84 17.74
C ARG A 37 -9.42 12.77 16.84
N GLY A 38 -9.14 13.99 17.28
CA GLY A 38 -8.33 14.95 16.51
C GLY A 38 -6.92 14.43 16.25
N LEU A 39 -6.29 13.83 17.27
CA LEU A 39 -4.99 13.18 17.15
C LEU A 39 -5.06 11.99 16.20
N ALA A 40 -6.09 11.14 16.33
CA ALA A 40 -6.31 10.01 15.43
C ALA A 40 -6.45 10.46 13.96
N GLN A 41 -7.18 11.54 13.69
CA GLN A 41 -7.33 12.10 12.35
C GLN A 41 -6.02 12.66 11.80
N ARG A 42 -5.24 13.36 12.63
CA ARG A 42 -3.92 13.88 12.25
C ARG A 42 -2.96 12.74 11.87
N ILE A 43 -2.89 11.68 12.69
CA ILE A 43 -2.08 10.49 12.41
C ILE A 43 -2.58 9.80 11.15
N SER A 44 -3.90 9.59 11.03
CA SER A 44 -4.51 8.95 9.86
C SER A 44 -4.21 9.69 8.56
N GLY A 45 -4.28 11.03 8.58
CA GLY A 45 -3.96 11.90 7.45
C GLY A 45 -2.48 11.77 7.03
N ARG A 46 -1.55 11.82 7.98
CA ARG A 46 -0.12 11.59 7.73
C ARG A 46 0.13 10.20 7.15
N LEU A 47 -0.44 9.16 7.75
CA LEU A 47 -0.31 7.79 7.23
C LEU A 47 -0.89 7.65 5.82
N ARG A 48 -2.01 8.33 5.51
CA ARG A 48 -2.60 8.28 4.16
C ARG A 48 -1.67 8.88 3.10
N GLN A 49 -1.01 9.99 3.43
CA GLN A 49 -0.03 10.63 2.54
C GLN A 49 1.16 9.70 2.30
N VAL A 50 1.74 9.16 3.37
CA VAL A 50 2.88 8.23 3.26
C VAL A 50 2.49 6.95 2.52
N GLU A 51 1.31 6.37 2.78
CA GLU A 51 0.82 5.20 2.05
C GLU A 51 0.66 5.45 0.56
N SER A 52 0.18 6.64 0.16
CA SER A 52 0.06 7.03 -1.25
C SER A 52 1.43 7.13 -1.89
N LEU A 53 2.39 7.74 -1.20
CA LEU A 53 3.76 7.90 -1.67
C LEU A 53 4.46 6.55 -1.85
N VAL A 54 4.40 5.69 -0.82
CA VAL A 54 4.99 4.33 -0.88
C VAL A 54 4.39 3.51 -2.02
N ARG A 55 3.07 3.57 -2.23
CA ARG A 55 2.43 2.90 -3.38
C ARG A 55 2.99 3.40 -4.71
N ARG A 56 3.15 4.71 -4.89
CA ARG A 56 3.71 5.30 -6.11
C ARG A 56 5.16 4.90 -6.33
N ILE A 57 5.98 4.89 -5.27
CA ILE A 57 7.37 4.42 -5.35
C ILE A 57 7.42 2.95 -5.82
N LEU A 58 6.70 2.06 -5.13
CA LEU A 58 6.69 0.64 -5.47
C LEU A 58 6.10 0.39 -6.87
N PHE A 59 5.11 1.17 -7.27
CA PHE A 59 4.53 1.11 -8.61
C PHE A 59 5.54 1.50 -9.69
N LEU A 60 6.29 2.59 -9.50
CA LEU A 60 7.35 2.98 -10.43
C LEU A 60 8.47 1.93 -10.48
N MET A 61 8.88 1.39 -9.34
CA MET A 61 9.86 0.30 -9.28
C MET A 61 9.34 -0.94 -10.04
N ALA A 62 8.05 -1.26 -9.90
CA ALA A 62 7.44 -2.41 -10.56
C ALA A 62 7.33 -2.23 -12.08
N LEU A 63 7.02 -1.02 -12.56
CA LEU A 63 7.01 -0.71 -13.99
C LEU A 63 8.39 -0.83 -14.64
N ARG A 64 9.44 -0.50 -13.88
CA ARG A 64 10.84 -0.61 -14.33
C ARG A 64 11.41 -2.02 -14.18
N LEU A 65 10.68 -2.91 -13.51
CA LEU A 65 11.06 -4.31 -13.44
C LEU A 65 10.68 -4.95 -14.77
N ASN A 66 11.68 -5.46 -15.51
CA ASN A 66 11.48 -6.28 -16.69
C ASN A 66 10.93 -7.65 -16.27
N TYR A 67 9.65 -7.67 -15.88
CA TYR A 67 9.00 -8.89 -15.42
C TYR A 67 8.78 -9.83 -16.60
N VAL A 68 9.56 -10.91 -16.62
CA VAL A 68 9.32 -12.04 -17.51
C VAL A 68 8.42 -13.04 -16.75
N PRO A 69 7.27 -13.43 -17.30
CA PRO A 69 6.43 -14.45 -16.69
C PRO A 69 7.23 -15.74 -16.55
N ALA A 70 7.25 -16.29 -15.34
CA ALA A 70 7.74 -17.65 -15.17
C ALA A 70 6.85 -18.59 -16.01
N PRO A 71 7.42 -19.61 -16.68
CA PRO A 71 6.62 -20.62 -17.36
C PRO A 71 5.60 -21.19 -16.38
N LYS A 72 4.39 -21.49 -16.88
CA LYS A 72 3.35 -22.14 -16.08
C LYS A 72 3.88 -23.51 -15.67
N THR A 73 4.50 -23.60 -14.51
CA THR A 73 4.71 -24.88 -13.86
C THR A 73 3.32 -25.37 -13.49
N ASP A 74 2.94 -26.55 -13.96
CA ASP A 74 1.73 -27.21 -13.51
C ASP A 74 1.72 -27.14 -11.99
N ALA A 75 0.65 -26.57 -11.44
CA ALA A 75 0.53 -26.40 -10.01
C ALA A 75 0.80 -27.76 -9.38
N ALA A 76 1.83 -27.83 -8.52
CA ALA A 76 2.07 -29.02 -7.73
C ALA A 76 0.72 -29.45 -7.14
N PRO A 77 0.34 -30.73 -7.28
CA PRO A 77 -0.97 -31.19 -6.86
C PRO A 77 -1.21 -30.68 -5.45
N ARG A 78 -2.36 -30.02 -5.27
CA ARG A 78 -2.81 -29.53 -3.96
C ARG A 78 -2.54 -30.67 -2.98
N PRO A 79 -1.81 -30.46 -1.87
CA PRO A 79 -1.51 -31.53 -0.94
C PRO A 79 -2.84 -32.22 -0.64
N ALA A 80 -2.88 -33.52 -0.92
CA ALA A 80 -4.04 -34.35 -0.69
C ALA A 80 -4.53 -34.11 0.74
N ALA A 81 -5.84 -34.26 0.95
CA ALA A 81 -6.44 -34.20 2.27
C ALA A 81 -5.57 -34.94 3.28
N ALA A 82 -5.41 -34.33 4.46
CA ALA A 82 -4.51 -34.79 5.52
C ALA A 82 -4.54 -36.33 5.64
N PRO A 83 -3.37 -36.99 5.78
CA PRO A 83 -3.34 -38.43 5.99
C PRO A 83 -4.23 -38.76 7.19
N ALA A 84 -5.07 -39.79 7.08
CA ALA A 84 -5.92 -40.24 8.17
C ALA A 84 -5.06 -40.42 9.42
N LEU A 85 -5.19 -39.50 10.37
CA LEU A 85 -4.49 -39.58 11.64
C LEU A 85 -5.06 -40.77 12.42
N PRO A 86 -4.22 -41.50 13.18
CA PRO A 86 -4.72 -42.55 14.07
C PRO A 86 -5.72 -41.95 15.07
N ASP A 87 -6.74 -42.74 15.40
CA ASP A 87 -7.83 -42.35 16.30
C ASP A 87 -7.26 -41.74 17.60
N GLY A 88 -7.61 -40.47 17.84
CA GLY A 88 -7.20 -39.72 19.03
C GLY A 88 -6.21 -38.57 18.82
N VAL A 89 -5.79 -38.26 17.59
CA VAL A 89 -4.94 -37.09 17.30
C VAL A 89 -5.68 -36.07 16.43
N GLU A 90 -6.13 -34.98 17.05
CA GLU A 90 -6.64 -33.81 16.32
C GLU A 90 -5.47 -32.88 15.96
N LEU A 91 -5.27 -32.61 14.66
CA LEU A 91 -4.39 -31.54 14.22
C LEU A 91 -5.01 -30.19 14.63
N ALA A 92 -4.33 -29.45 15.50
CA ALA A 92 -4.74 -28.09 15.84
C ALA A 92 -4.63 -27.19 14.59
N GLU A 93 -5.76 -26.98 13.89
CA GLU A 93 -5.87 -25.96 12.87
C GLU A 93 -5.98 -24.59 13.55
N PHE A 94 -4.84 -23.91 13.68
CA PHE A 94 -4.85 -22.54 14.18
C PHE A 94 -5.54 -21.62 13.16
N PRO A 95 -6.63 -20.92 13.55
CA PRO A 95 -7.28 -19.99 12.65
C PRO A 95 -6.28 -18.91 12.23
N ARG A 96 -6.04 -18.81 10.92
CA ARG A 96 -5.12 -17.80 10.37
C ARG A 96 -5.72 -16.42 10.64
N VAL A 97 -5.21 -15.73 11.66
CA VAL A 97 -5.61 -14.35 11.98
C VAL A 97 -5.40 -13.49 10.74
N ALA A 98 -6.46 -12.83 10.28
CA ALA A 98 -6.43 -11.98 9.10
C ALA A 98 -5.52 -10.77 9.35
N VAL A 99 -4.28 -10.87 8.87
CA VAL A 99 -3.29 -9.80 9.00
C VAL A 99 -3.57 -8.71 7.96
N ARG A 100 -3.74 -7.46 8.41
CA ARG A 100 -3.88 -6.31 7.50
C ARG A 100 -2.66 -6.19 6.58
N ARG A 101 -2.90 -6.10 5.27
CA ARG A 101 -1.90 -5.85 4.23
C ARG A 101 -2.15 -4.49 3.56
N LEU A 102 -1.08 -3.86 3.08
CA LEU A 102 -1.21 -2.65 2.26
C LEU A 102 -1.66 -3.06 0.86
N SER A 103 -2.79 -2.52 0.39
CA SER A 103 -3.24 -2.72 -0.99
C SER A 103 -2.34 -1.92 -1.94
N LEU A 104 -1.52 -2.56 -2.78
CA LEU A 104 -0.60 -1.77 -3.63
C LEU A 104 -1.33 -1.04 -4.75
N LEU A 105 -2.39 -1.64 -5.27
CA LEU A 105 -3.32 -1.00 -6.21
C LEU A 105 -4.66 -0.74 -5.52
N PRO A 106 -5.25 0.45 -5.72
CA PRO A 106 -6.61 0.71 -5.29
C PRO A 106 -7.61 -0.09 -6.15
N PRO A 107 -8.83 -0.35 -5.67
CA PRO A 107 -9.88 -0.93 -6.50
C PRO A 107 -10.18 -0.03 -7.69
N LYS A 108 -10.57 -0.64 -8.82
CA LYS A 108 -11.01 0.06 -10.03
C LYS A 108 -12.14 1.02 -9.66
N ARG A 109 -11.98 2.29 -10.02
CA ARG A 109 -13.02 3.31 -9.86
C ARG A 109 -13.67 3.50 -11.22
N ALA A 110 -14.96 3.23 -11.31
CA ALA A 110 -15.76 3.72 -12.42
C ALA A 110 -15.86 5.25 -12.25
N PHE A 111 -15.49 6.00 -13.29
CA PHE A 111 -15.84 7.42 -13.38
C PHE A 111 -17.33 7.49 -13.73
N GLY A 112 -18.19 7.23 -12.76
CA GLY A 112 -19.62 7.49 -12.86
C GLY A 112 -19.91 8.96 -12.55
N THR A 113 -20.87 9.54 -13.27
CA THR A 113 -21.42 10.89 -13.03
C THR A 113 -22.08 11.05 -11.66
N ASP A 114 -22.42 9.94 -11.00
CA ASP A 114 -23.04 9.91 -9.67
C ASP A 114 -22.01 9.86 -8.53
N ALA A 115 -20.90 10.60 -8.68
CA ALA A 115 -20.02 10.86 -7.55
C ALA A 115 -20.72 11.85 -6.61
N GLN A 116 -21.69 11.35 -5.84
CA GLN A 116 -22.32 12.10 -4.76
C GLN A 116 -21.21 12.60 -3.84
N PHE A 117 -20.96 13.91 -3.86
CA PHE A 117 -19.95 14.53 -3.01
C PHE A 117 -20.28 14.11 -1.57
N PRO A 118 -19.34 13.47 -0.85
CA PRO A 118 -19.62 13.04 0.51
C PRO A 118 -20.02 14.27 1.29
N ASP A 119 -21.18 14.21 1.94
CA ASP A 119 -21.79 15.33 2.64
C ASP A 119 -20.90 15.73 3.83
N THR A 120 -19.89 16.57 3.55
CA THR A 120 -18.77 16.85 4.46
C THR A 120 -19.23 17.60 5.71
N LEU A 121 -20.42 18.20 5.67
CA LEU A 121 -21.01 18.94 6.77
C LEU A 121 -21.45 18.01 7.91
N GLN A 122 -22.07 16.87 7.61
CA GLN A 122 -22.49 15.90 8.64
C GLN A 122 -21.30 15.22 9.35
N ALA A 123 -20.18 15.03 8.64
CA ALA A 123 -18.96 14.47 9.24
C ALA A 123 -18.29 15.41 10.26
N ARG A 124 -18.48 16.73 10.12
CA ARG A 124 -17.88 17.75 11.01
C ARG A 124 -18.61 17.93 12.34
N LEU A 125 -19.89 17.55 12.41
CA LEU A 125 -20.77 17.85 13.55
C LEU A 125 -20.84 16.75 14.62
N ARG A 126 -20.12 15.63 14.46
CA ARG A 126 -20.16 14.55 15.47
C ARG A 126 -19.39 14.94 16.74
N PRO A 127 -20.02 14.90 17.94
CA PRO A 127 -19.31 15.15 19.19
C PRO A 127 -18.08 14.26 19.32
N GLY A 128 -16.97 14.87 19.74
CA GLY A 128 -15.64 14.25 19.83
C GLY A 128 -15.57 13.32 21.04
N GLY A 129 -15.11 12.09 20.83
CA GLY A 129 -14.88 11.12 21.90
C GLY A 129 -13.57 10.37 21.68
N PRO A 130 -13.05 9.68 22.72
CA PRO A 130 -11.91 8.79 22.58
C PRO A 130 -12.21 7.72 21.51
N VAL A 131 -11.20 7.39 20.70
CA VAL A 131 -11.29 6.38 19.64
C VAL A 131 -10.22 5.33 19.83
N SER A 132 -10.52 4.08 19.50
CA SER A 132 -9.53 3.01 19.52
C SER A 132 -8.47 3.22 18.42
N PRO A 133 -7.17 3.16 18.74
CA PRO A 133 -6.09 3.31 17.77
C PRO A 133 -5.79 2.03 16.99
N ALA A 134 -6.48 0.91 17.26
CA ALA A 134 -6.16 -0.41 16.68
C ALA A 134 -5.99 -0.39 15.15
N ARG A 135 -6.85 0.34 14.43
CA ARG A 135 -6.73 0.49 12.97
C ARG A 135 -5.46 1.23 12.54
N LEU A 136 -4.99 2.20 13.31
CA LEU A 136 -3.74 2.93 13.02
C LEU A 136 -2.54 2.02 13.24
N VAL A 137 -2.52 1.25 14.34
CA VAL A 137 -1.47 0.27 14.63
C VAL A 137 -1.39 -0.79 13.52
N GLN A 138 -2.52 -1.33 13.09
CA GLN A 138 -2.55 -2.29 11.98
C GLN A 138 -2.04 -1.70 10.65
N ARG A 139 -2.32 -0.42 10.37
CA ARG A 139 -1.79 0.28 9.18
C ARG A 139 -0.27 0.46 9.27
N ILE A 140 0.24 0.89 10.42
CA ILE A 140 1.67 1.03 10.68
C ILE A 140 2.38 -0.32 10.52
N ALA A 141 1.82 -1.39 11.10
CA ALA A 141 2.36 -2.74 10.96
C ALA A 141 2.39 -3.21 9.50
N ALA A 142 1.33 -2.92 8.72
CA ALA A 142 1.29 -3.23 7.30
C ALA A 142 2.38 -2.49 6.50
N LEU A 143 2.60 -1.21 6.79
CA LEU A 143 3.68 -0.42 6.17
C LEU A 143 5.06 -0.94 6.54
N ARG A 144 5.29 -1.28 7.82
CA ARG A 144 6.56 -1.88 8.27
C ARG A 144 6.88 -3.18 7.54
N ARG A 145 5.88 -4.02 7.25
CA ARG A 145 6.08 -5.23 6.43
C ARG A 145 6.48 -4.93 5.00
N VAL A 146 5.95 -3.85 4.43
CA VAL A 146 6.33 -3.39 3.09
C VAL A 146 7.79 -2.94 3.08
N PHE A 147 8.21 -2.15 4.08
CA PHE A 147 9.59 -1.69 4.19
C PHE A 147 10.60 -2.82 4.48
N LYS A 148 10.17 -3.91 5.14
CA LYS A 148 11.02 -5.07 5.42
C LYS A 148 11.38 -5.87 4.16
N ASP A 149 10.48 -5.90 3.17
CA ASP A 149 10.65 -6.65 1.92
C ASP A 149 10.08 -5.83 0.74
N PRO A 150 10.71 -4.72 0.35
CA PRO A 150 10.20 -3.89 -0.73
C PRO A 150 10.22 -4.66 -2.06
N ASP A 151 11.28 -5.41 -2.34
CA ASP A 151 11.47 -6.14 -3.59
C ASP A 151 10.40 -7.21 -3.80
N GLY A 152 10.04 -7.97 -2.76
CA GLY A 152 8.96 -8.94 -2.86
C GLY A 152 7.60 -8.29 -3.17
N HIS A 153 7.34 -7.09 -2.65
CA HIS A 153 6.15 -6.31 -3.00
C HIS A 153 6.21 -5.79 -4.43
N VAL A 154 7.36 -5.29 -4.88
CA VAL A 154 7.60 -4.84 -6.27
C VAL A 154 7.37 -5.99 -7.26
N LYS A 155 7.95 -7.18 -7.02
CA LYS A 155 7.77 -8.36 -7.87
C LYS A 155 6.30 -8.80 -7.95
N ARG A 156 5.59 -8.81 -6.82
CA ARG A 156 4.15 -9.13 -6.79
C ARG A 156 3.34 -8.11 -7.59
N LEU A 157 3.67 -6.83 -7.47
CA LEU A 157 3.02 -5.76 -8.20
C LEU A 157 3.29 -5.85 -9.69
N ALA A 158 4.54 -6.05 -10.11
CA ALA A 158 4.90 -6.23 -11.52
C ALA A 158 4.16 -7.40 -12.17
N ARG A 159 4.05 -8.55 -11.47
CA ARG A 159 3.22 -9.67 -11.92
C ARG A 159 1.75 -9.29 -12.10
N HIS A 160 1.21 -8.50 -11.17
CA HIS A 160 -0.18 -8.06 -11.26
C HIS A 160 -0.38 -7.09 -12.43
N LEU A 161 0.53 -6.14 -12.64
CA LEU A 161 0.50 -5.22 -13.78
C LEU A 161 0.60 -5.97 -15.11
N TYR A 162 1.46 -6.98 -15.20
CA TYR A 162 1.53 -7.86 -16.36
C TYR A 162 0.18 -8.53 -16.66
N ARG A 163 -0.52 -9.03 -15.63
CA ARG A 163 -1.86 -9.63 -15.80
C ARG A 163 -2.90 -8.61 -16.26
N LEU A 164 -2.89 -7.40 -15.71
CA LEU A 164 -3.80 -6.34 -16.13
C LEU A 164 -3.57 -5.98 -17.60
N LYS A 165 -2.30 -5.78 -17.98
CA LYS A 165 -1.92 -5.50 -19.38
C LYS A 165 -2.36 -6.64 -20.31
N SER A 166 -2.09 -7.89 -19.94
CA SER A 166 -2.46 -9.08 -20.72
C SER A 166 -3.98 -9.29 -20.83
N ALA A 167 -4.75 -8.74 -19.90
CA ALA A 167 -6.21 -8.77 -19.92
C ALA A 167 -6.81 -7.61 -20.74
N GLY A 168 -5.99 -6.74 -21.34
CA GLY A 168 -6.46 -5.56 -22.07
C GLY A 168 -7.08 -4.49 -21.16
N GLU A 169 -6.75 -4.47 -19.86
CA GLU A 169 -7.26 -3.45 -18.96
C GLU A 169 -6.65 -2.07 -19.29
N PRO A 170 -7.43 -0.99 -19.12
CA PRO A 170 -6.98 0.35 -19.46
C PRO A 170 -5.78 0.77 -18.62
N ARG A 171 -4.95 1.65 -19.20
CA ARG A 171 -3.78 2.25 -18.56
C ARG A 171 -4.13 2.83 -17.18
N PRO A 172 -3.41 2.45 -16.11
CA PRO A 172 -3.60 3.06 -14.80
C PRO A 172 -3.35 4.57 -14.82
N MET A 173 -4.23 5.34 -14.19
CA MET A 173 -4.09 6.79 -14.05
C MET A 173 -3.68 7.19 -12.64
N ILE A 174 -2.80 8.18 -12.52
CA ILE A 174 -2.33 8.71 -11.25
C ILE A 174 -2.58 10.21 -11.21
N GLY A 175 -3.29 10.65 -10.18
CA GLY A 175 -3.50 12.06 -9.93
C GLY A 175 -2.28 12.75 -9.30
N PRO A 176 -2.31 14.09 -9.17
CA PRO A 176 -1.23 14.85 -8.54
C PRO A 176 -1.00 14.43 -7.08
N ALA A 177 0.12 14.88 -6.49
CA ALA A 177 0.39 14.69 -5.07
C ALA A 177 -0.33 15.76 -4.22
N ASP A 178 -1.51 15.42 -3.73
CA ASP A 178 -2.24 16.30 -2.82
C ASP A 178 -1.46 16.56 -1.54
N SER A 179 -1.34 17.83 -1.15
CA SER A 179 -0.72 18.26 0.10
C SER A 179 0.74 17.81 0.29
N ALA A 180 1.52 17.72 -0.78
CA ALA A 180 2.95 17.36 -0.72
C ALA A 180 3.77 18.26 0.23
N TYR A 181 3.37 19.53 0.40
CA TYR A 181 3.97 20.49 1.33
C TYR A 181 3.89 20.09 2.81
N ARG A 182 3.08 19.08 3.17
CA ARG A 182 2.97 18.57 4.54
C ARG A 182 3.98 17.47 4.88
N LEU A 183 4.69 16.97 3.88
CA LEU A 183 5.76 15.98 4.02
C LEU A 183 7.09 16.69 4.32
N SER A 184 8.14 15.92 4.64
CA SER A 184 9.50 16.47 4.67
C SER A 184 9.88 17.00 3.27
N PRO A 185 10.84 17.93 3.15
CA PRO A 185 11.26 18.46 1.85
C PRO A 185 11.63 17.37 0.83
N GLU A 186 12.33 16.33 1.27
CA GLU A 186 12.78 15.21 0.44
C GLU A 186 11.59 14.40 -0.06
N LEU A 187 10.67 14.03 0.84
CA LEU A 187 9.46 13.29 0.49
C LEU A 187 8.49 14.13 -0.34
N GLY A 188 8.43 15.44 -0.10
CA GLY A 188 7.62 16.39 -0.84
C GLY A 188 8.09 16.50 -2.29
N ALA A 189 9.40 16.67 -2.51
CA ALA A 189 9.99 16.69 -3.84
C ALA A 189 9.80 15.37 -4.58
N LEU A 190 9.95 14.23 -3.89
CA LEU A 190 9.68 12.93 -4.49
C LEU A 190 8.19 12.77 -4.83
N ALA A 191 7.28 13.20 -3.96
CA ALA A 191 5.85 13.09 -4.17
C ALA A 191 5.38 13.89 -5.40
N THR A 192 5.94 15.07 -5.65
CA THR A 192 5.61 15.89 -6.82
C THR A 192 6.21 15.34 -8.12
N LEU A 193 7.38 14.70 -8.06
CA LEU A 193 8.06 14.13 -9.23
C LEU A 193 7.51 12.76 -9.66
N LEU A 194 7.03 11.94 -8.73
CA LEU A 194 6.60 10.56 -9.03
C LEU A 194 5.48 10.45 -10.09
N PRO A 195 4.42 11.28 -10.09
CA PRO A 195 3.38 11.19 -11.11
C PRO A 195 3.92 11.27 -12.54
N SER A 196 4.80 12.25 -12.84
CA SER A 196 5.35 12.41 -14.19
C SER A 196 6.25 11.24 -14.59
N GLN A 197 7.09 10.75 -13.67
CA GLN A 197 7.91 9.56 -13.92
C GLN A 197 7.08 8.31 -14.20
N ILE A 198 5.97 8.14 -13.47
CA ILE A 198 5.09 7.00 -13.67
C ILE A 198 4.34 7.14 -14.99
N HIS A 199 3.87 8.34 -15.35
CA HIS A 199 3.29 8.58 -16.66
C HIS A 199 4.28 8.19 -17.77
N ALA A 200 5.50 8.70 -17.73
CA ALA A 200 6.54 8.33 -18.71
C ALA A 200 6.79 6.82 -18.77
N ALA A 201 6.84 6.14 -17.62
CA ALA A 201 7.01 4.67 -17.57
C ALA A 201 5.81 3.88 -18.12
N LEU A 202 4.62 4.51 -18.22
CA LEU A 202 3.40 3.91 -18.76
C LEU A 202 3.14 4.25 -20.23
N ASP A 203 3.98 5.05 -20.91
CA ASP A 203 3.69 5.51 -22.28
C ASP A 203 3.64 4.36 -23.31
N GLY A 204 4.26 3.22 -23.02
CA GLY A 204 4.15 1.98 -23.82
C GLY A 204 3.07 1.00 -23.35
N TRP A 205 2.11 1.45 -22.53
CA TRP A 205 1.03 0.57 -22.04
C TRP A 205 0.17 0.05 -23.18
N ASP A 206 -0.21 0.91 -24.13
CA ASP A 206 -1.11 0.57 -25.23
C ASP A 206 -0.38 0.02 -26.47
N SER A 207 0.96 0.10 -26.51
CA SER A 207 1.79 -0.21 -27.70
C SER A 207 2.32 -1.64 -27.75
N SER A 208 1.76 -2.58 -26.99
CA SER A 208 2.23 -3.98 -26.98
C SER A 208 1.02 -4.93 -27.13
N PRO A 209 1.16 -5.98 -27.95
CA PRO A 209 0.05 -6.77 -28.51
C PRO A 209 -0.71 -7.62 -27.49
#